data_AF-A0A7Y0BJF8-F1
#
_entry.id   AF-A0A7Y0BJF8-F1
#
_cell.length_a   1.000
_cell.length_b   1.000
_cell.length_c   1.000
_cell.angle_alpha   90.00
_cell.angle_beta   90.00
_cell.angle_gamma   90.00
#
_symmetry.space_group_name_H-M   'P 1'
#
loop_
_entity.id
_entity.type
_entity.pdbx_description
1 polymer ?
#
loop_
_entity_poly.entity_id
_entity_poly.type
_entity_poly.pdbx_seq_one_letter_code
_entity_poly.pdbx_strand_id
1 'polypeptide(L)'
;MSFNKKFDQHGTWRRNFALRLKLLGEWMKDHDLLNAAVEERLHRLEMQVRSDKVMVAFVAEFSRGKSELINAIFFAGYGRRIMPASAGRTTMCPTELGYDADIPPCLRLLPIETRLQTQALMEWRNVPEKWTRIDLAVNDPAQLAQALEKVAEVKHVTRDQARALGFWHDGSPDDNPLVGTDGLIEVPRWRHALINIAHPLLKQGLV
;
A
#
# COMPACT_ATOMS: atom_id res chain seq x y z
N MET A 1 0.13 -20.77 14.41
CA MET A 1 1.24 -19.79 14.24
C MET A 1 0.66 -18.50 13.67
N SER A 2 1.01 -17.34 14.25
CA SER A 2 0.60 -16.02 13.75
C SER A 2 1.14 -15.75 12.33
N PHE A 3 0.44 -14.91 11.55
CA PHE A 3 0.85 -14.48 10.20
C PHE A 3 2.28 -13.93 10.19
N ASN A 4 2.61 -13.04 11.13
CA ASN A 4 3.95 -12.44 11.24
C ASN A 4 5.03 -13.52 11.36
N LYS A 5 4.80 -14.54 12.19
CA LYS A 5 5.74 -15.66 12.39
C LYS A 5 5.94 -16.49 11.12
N LYS A 6 4.89 -16.73 10.33
CA LYS A 6 5.01 -17.44 9.04
C LYS A 6 5.77 -16.58 8.02
N PHE A 7 5.52 -15.28 8.01
CA PHE A 7 6.22 -14.35 7.11
C PHE A 7 7.71 -14.25 7.46
N ASP A 8 8.05 -14.16 8.75
CA ASP A 8 9.44 -14.18 9.23
C ASP A 8 10.16 -15.49 8.87
N GLN A 9 9.47 -16.62 8.97
CA GLN A 9 10.00 -17.93 8.54
C GLN A 9 10.26 -17.95 7.03
N HIS A 10 9.32 -17.42 6.24
CA HIS A 10 9.50 -17.29 4.80
C HIS A 10 10.68 -16.37 4.44
N GLY A 11 10.81 -15.22 5.10
CA GLY A 11 11.94 -14.31 4.92
C GLY A 11 13.28 -14.96 5.31
N THR A 12 13.29 -15.77 6.37
CA THR A 12 14.47 -16.54 6.78
C THR A 12 14.82 -17.63 5.76
N TRP A 13 13.84 -18.35 5.25
CA TRP A 13 14.03 -19.32 4.17
C TRP A 13 14.63 -18.67 2.92
N ARG A 14 14.10 -17.51 2.48
CA ARG A 14 14.63 -16.77 1.33
C ARG A 14 16.10 -16.39 1.49
N ARG A 15 16.49 -15.85 2.66
CA ARG A 15 17.89 -15.50 2.96
C ARG A 15 18.79 -16.74 2.92
N ASN A 16 18.34 -17.84 3.51
CA ASN A 16 19.10 -19.09 3.51
C ASN A 16 19.23 -19.69 2.11
N PHE A 17 18.19 -19.59 1.28
CA PHE A 17 18.22 -20.07 -0.10
C PHE A 17 19.16 -19.23 -0.97
N ALA A 18 19.12 -17.91 -0.86
CA ALA A 18 20.07 -17.02 -1.53
C ALA A 18 21.51 -17.31 -1.11
N LEU A 19 21.77 -17.54 0.18
CA LEU A 19 23.09 -17.94 0.67
C LEU A 19 23.54 -19.27 0.05
N ARG A 20 22.66 -20.27 -0.02
CA ARG A 20 22.98 -21.57 -0.64
C ARG A 20 23.27 -21.44 -2.14
N LEU A 21 22.53 -20.59 -2.86
CA LEU A 21 22.81 -20.29 -4.27
C LEU A 21 24.18 -19.64 -4.45
N LYS A 22 24.53 -18.70 -3.58
CA LYS A 22 25.85 -18.07 -3.58
C LYS A 22 26.97 -19.09 -3.33
N LEU A 23 26.83 -19.92 -2.30
CA LEU A 23 27.79 -20.98 -1.97
C LEU A 23 27.94 -22.01 -3.09
N LEU A 24 26.84 -22.35 -3.78
CA LEU A 24 26.88 -23.20 -4.96
C LEU A 24 27.69 -22.55 -6.09
N GLY A 25 27.47 -21.26 -6.36
CA GLY A 25 28.24 -20.52 -7.36
C GLY A 25 29.73 -20.48 -7.04
N GLU A 26 30.09 -20.23 -5.77
CA GLU A 26 31.49 -20.28 -5.30
C GLU A 26 32.08 -21.68 -5.49
N TRP A 27 31.37 -22.73 -5.06
CA TRP A 27 31.83 -24.12 -5.23
C TRP A 27 32.02 -24.52 -6.70
N MET A 28 31.07 -24.14 -7.58
CA MET A 28 31.17 -24.43 -9.01
C MET A 28 32.34 -23.68 -9.67
N LYS A 29 32.64 -22.47 -9.20
CA LYS A 29 33.80 -21.70 -9.64
C LYS A 29 35.11 -22.39 -9.22
N ASP A 30 35.19 -22.86 -7.98
CA ASP A 30 36.38 -23.54 -7.45
C ASP A 30 36.67 -24.88 -8.15
N HIS A 31 35.69 -25.47 -8.84
CA HIS A 31 35.81 -26.74 -9.55
C HIS A 31 35.80 -26.59 -11.08
N ASP A 32 35.96 -25.37 -11.62
CA ASP A 32 35.92 -25.08 -13.07
C ASP A 32 34.63 -25.55 -13.77
N LEU A 33 33.52 -25.62 -13.02
CA LEU A 33 32.18 -25.98 -13.53
C LEU A 33 31.33 -24.75 -13.90
N LEU A 34 31.85 -23.55 -13.64
CA LEU A 34 31.15 -22.29 -13.91
C LEU A 34 31.48 -21.79 -15.32
N ASN A 35 30.50 -21.81 -16.22
CA ASN A 35 30.56 -21.07 -17.48
C ASN A 35 29.70 -19.81 -17.40
N ALA A 36 29.90 -18.88 -18.34
CA ALA A 36 29.21 -17.58 -18.34
C ALA A 36 27.67 -17.71 -18.32
N ALA A 37 27.10 -18.71 -19.00
CA ALA A 37 25.66 -18.93 -19.03
C ALA A 37 25.11 -19.42 -17.67
N VAL A 38 25.86 -20.26 -16.96
CA VAL A 38 25.51 -20.74 -15.63
C VAL A 38 25.66 -19.63 -14.60
N GLU A 39 26.72 -18.83 -14.69
CA GLU A 39 26.95 -17.67 -13.82
C GLU A 39 25.80 -16.65 -13.93
N GLU A 40 25.43 -16.28 -15.17
CA GLU A 40 24.32 -15.37 -15.40
C GLU A 40 23.00 -15.93 -14.85
N ARG A 41 22.75 -17.23 -15.01
CA ARG A 41 21.55 -17.89 -14.50
C ARG A 41 21.50 -17.92 -12.98
N LEU A 42 22.62 -18.22 -12.32
CA LEU A 42 22.72 -18.17 -10.86
C LEU A 42 22.50 -16.75 -10.33
N HIS A 43 23.12 -15.76 -10.97
CA HIS A 43 22.94 -14.36 -10.60
C HIS A 43 21.48 -13.90 -10.76
N ARG A 44 20.82 -14.28 -11.87
CA ARG A 44 19.40 -13.99 -12.10
C ARG A 44 18.50 -14.63 -11.03
N LEU A 45 18.76 -15.89 -10.67
CA LEU A 45 18.01 -16.58 -9.61
C LEU A 45 18.22 -15.92 -8.25
N GLU A 46 19.45 -15.54 -7.92
CA GLU A 46 19.75 -14.82 -6.69
C GLU A 46 19.01 -13.49 -6.62
N MET A 47 19.04 -12.70 -7.71
CA MET A 47 18.31 -11.44 -7.83
C MET A 47 16.81 -11.64 -7.67
N GLN A 48 16.22 -12.64 -8.34
CA GLN A 48 14.80 -12.95 -8.25
C GLN A 48 14.39 -13.32 -6.82
N VAL A 49 15.15 -14.18 -6.15
CA VAL A 49 14.88 -14.59 -4.75
C VAL A 49 14.98 -13.40 -3.80
N ARG A 50 15.92 -12.47 -4.04
CA ARG A 50 16.10 -11.27 -3.22
C ARG A 50 15.04 -10.20 -3.47
N SER A 51 14.59 -10.02 -4.72
CA SER A 51 13.62 -8.99 -5.10
C SER A 51 12.17 -9.40 -4.94
N ASP A 52 11.89 -10.68 -4.66
CA ASP A 52 10.52 -11.18 -4.55
C ASP A 52 9.72 -10.43 -3.47
N LYS A 53 8.48 -10.07 -3.81
CA LYS A 53 7.56 -9.31 -2.96
C LYS A 53 6.24 -10.06 -2.85
N VAL A 54 5.68 -10.09 -1.64
CA VAL A 54 4.38 -10.68 -1.37
C VAL A 54 3.38 -9.55 -1.24
N MET A 55 2.46 -9.44 -2.20
CA MET A 55 1.38 -8.45 -2.14
C MET A 55 0.18 -8.99 -1.36
N VAL A 56 -0.34 -8.24 -0.40
CA VAL A 56 -1.56 -8.57 0.35
C VAL A 56 -2.62 -7.51 0.12
N ALA A 57 -3.67 -7.89 -0.61
CA ALA A 57 -4.83 -7.04 -0.84
C ALA A 57 -5.93 -7.30 0.20
N PHE A 58 -6.27 -6.29 0.99
CA PHE A 58 -7.41 -6.34 1.91
C PHE A 58 -8.68 -5.87 1.18
N VAL A 59 -9.44 -6.81 0.63
CA VAL A 59 -10.72 -6.54 -0.05
C VAL A 59 -11.88 -7.03 0.80
N ALA A 60 -12.83 -6.14 1.09
CA ALA A 60 -14.07 -6.44 1.77
C ALA A 60 -15.08 -5.32 1.48
N GLU A 61 -16.35 -5.52 1.81
CA GLU A 61 -17.36 -4.47 1.79
C GLU A 61 -17.05 -3.35 2.82
N PHE A 62 -17.80 -2.26 2.75
CA PHE A 62 -17.65 -1.11 3.63
C PHE A 62 -17.78 -1.50 5.11
N SER A 63 -16.93 -0.94 5.98
CA SER A 63 -16.98 -1.10 7.43
C SER A 63 -16.90 -2.53 8.01
N ARG A 64 -16.33 -3.50 7.28
CA ARG A 64 -16.10 -4.88 7.77
C ARG A 64 -14.74 -5.11 8.46
N GLY A 65 -14.21 -4.12 9.19
CA GLY A 65 -13.02 -4.29 10.03
C GLY A 65 -11.65 -4.33 9.33
N LYS A 66 -11.57 -3.99 8.03
CA LYS A 66 -10.29 -3.95 7.27
C LYS A 66 -9.23 -3.08 7.94
N SER A 67 -9.60 -1.85 8.32
CA SER A 67 -8.69 -0.91 9.00
C SER A 67 -8.22 -1.44 10.36
N GLU A 68 -9.07 -2.18 11.08
CA GLU A 68 -8.67 -2.80 12.35
C GLU A 68 -7.67 -3.93 12.16
N LEU A 69 -7.82 -4.73 11.10
CA LEU A 69 -6.84 -5.75 10.75
C LEU A 69 -5.49 -5.12 10.38
N ILE A 70 -5.49 -4.03 9.62
CA ILE A 70 -4.27 -3.27 9.29
C ILE A 70 -3.65 -2.70 10.58
N ASN A 71 -4.44 -2.12 11.48
CA ASN A 71 -3.96 -1.67 12.80
C ASN A 71 -3.31 -2.81 13.59
N ALA A 72 -3.94 -3.98 13.63
CA ALA A 72 -3.41 -5.14 14.35
C ALA A 72 -2.11 -5.71 13.74
N ILE A 73 -1.95 -5.69 12.41
CA ILE A 73 -0.78 -6.25 11.73
C ILE A 73 0.41 -5.26 11.75
N PHE A 74 0.17 -4.00 11.43
CA PHE A 74 1.23 -3.01 11.16
C PHE A 74 1.42 -1.97 12.26
N PHE A 75 0.41 -1.74 13.10
CA PHE A 75 0.39 -0.62 14.04
C PHE A 75 0.11 -1.01 15.50
N ALA A 76 0.08 -2.31 15.82
CA ALA A 76 -0.24 -2.79 17.18
C ALA A 76 0.68 -2.22 18.27
N GLY A 77 1.95 -1.94 17.93
CA GLY A 77 2.93 -1.38 18.86
C GLY A 77 2.71 0.09 19.24
N TYR A 78 1.84 0.81 18.55
CA TYR A 78 1.63 2.26 18.77
C TYR A 78 0.70 2.58 19.95
N GLY A 79 0.06 1.58 20.56
CA GLY A 79 -0.84 1.77 21.71
C GLY A 79 -2.15 2.51 21.38
N ARG A 80 -2.40 2.80 20.10
CA ARG A 80 -3.64 3.43 19.59
C ARG A 80 -3.92 2.99 18.16
N ARG A 81 -5.13 3.28 17.69
CA ARG A 81 -5.49 3.15 16.27
C ARG A 81 -4.75 4.21 15.47
N ILE A 82 -4.01 3.76 14.45
CA ILE A 82 -3.24 4.60 13.54
C ILE A 82 -4.00 4.76 12.22
N MET A 83 -4.46 3.66 11.63
CA MET A 83 -5.39 3.70 10.50
C MET A 83 -6.80 4.03 10.99
N PRO A 84 -7.54 4.89 10.27
CA PRO A 84 -8.87 5.28 10.68
C PRO A 84 -9.86 4.12 10.44
N ALA A 85 -10.56 3.74 11.52
CA ALA A 85 -11.41 2.54 11.59
C ALA A 85 -12.80 2.79 12.20
N SER A 86 -13.07 4.00 12.67
CA SER A 86 -14.37 4.37 13.25
C SER A 86 -15.45 4.46 12.16
N ALA A 87 -16.71 4.21 12.53
CA ALA A 87 -17.85 4.42 11.63
C ALA A 87 -17.87 5.87 11.10
N GLY A 88 -18.09 6.03 9.80
CA GLY A 88 -18.04 7.34 9.12
C GLY A 88 -16.62 7.92 8.95
N ARG A 89 -15.58 7.22 9.42
CA ARG A 89 -14.17 7.56 9.21
C ARG A 89 -13.38 6.42 8.56
N THR A 90 -14.07 5.43 7.99
CA THR A 90 -13.46 4.32 7.27
C THR A 90 -12.86 4.81 5.94
N THR A 91 -11.76 4.20 5.53
CA THR A 91 -11.04 4.60 4.31
C THR A 91 -11.89 4.32 3.05
N MET A 92 -12.34 5.36 2.36
CA MET A 92 -12.99 5.26 1.03
C MET A 92 -11.97 5.28 -0.12
N CYS A 93 -10.76 5.77 0.16
CA CYS A 93 -9.67 5.84 -0.81
C CYS A 93 -8.88 4.51 -0.83
N PRO A 94 -8.62 3.93 -2.02
CA PRO A 94 -7.62 2.88 -2.16
C PRO A 94 -6.28 3.32 -1.56
N THR A 95 -5.76 2.54 -0.61
CA THR A 95 -4.58 2.89 0.17
C THR A 95 -3.57 1.75 0.09
N GLU A 96 -2.33 2.08 -0.26
CA GLU A 96 -1.20 1.16 -0.27
C GLU A 96 -0.26 1.48 0.88
N LEU A 97 0.21 0.44 1.55
CA LEU A 97 1.19 0.53 2.63
C LEU A 97 2.47 -0.17 2.17
N GLY A 98 3.55 0.58 2.06
CA GLY A 98 4.81 0.07 1.55
C GLY A 98 6.02 0.60 2.29
N TYR A 99 7.19 0.10 1.89
CA TYR A 99 8.48 0.58 2.34
C TYR A 99 9.43 0.74 1.15
N ASP A 100 9.93 1.96 1.00
CA ASP A 100 11.04 2.35 0.17
C ASP A 100 12.08 3.01 1.07
N ALA A 101 13.31 2.48 1.05
CA ALA A 101 14.39 2.96 1.92
C ALA A 101 14.96 4.31 1.47
N ASP A 102 14.78 4.67 0.19
CA ASP A 102 15.30 5.90 -0.39
C ASP A 102 14.34 7.09 -0.16
N ILE A 103 13.12 6.81 0.32
CA ILE A 103 12.10 7.80 0.61
C ILE A 103 11.90 7.89 2.13
N PRO A 104 11.94 9.08 2.75
CA PRO A 104 11.56 9.26 4.15
C PRO A 104 10.12 8.79 4.43
N PRO A 105 9.74 8.50 5.68
CA PRO A 105 8.36 8.17 6.01
C PRO A 105 7.40 9.29 5.60
N CYS A 106 6.46 8.96 4.72
CA CYS A 106 5.54 9.96 4.16
C CYS A 106 4.21 9.32 3.74
N LEU A 107 3.15 10.12 3.80
CA LEU A 107 1.88 9.87 3.14
C LEU A 107 1.82 10.72 1.86
N ARG A 108 1.55 10.10 0.73
CA ARG A 108 1.29 10.78 -0.55
C ARG A 108 -0.16 10.55 -0.95
N LEU A 109 -0.87 11.63 -1.28
CA LEU A 109 -2.29 11.62 -1.59
C LEU A 109 -2.53 12.18 -2.99
N LEU A 110 -3.17 11.40 -3.86
CA LEU A 110 -3.55 11.84 -5.20
C LEU A 110 -4.98 12.41 -5.16
N PRO A 111 -5.22 13.68 -5.56
CA PRO A 111 -6.55 14.28 -5.53
C PRO A 111 -7.57 13.51 -6.38
N ILE A 112 -8.84 13.47 -5.93
CA ILE A 112 -9.89 12.73 -6.61
C ILE A 112 -10.19 13.25 -8.02
N GLU A 113 -9.97 14.54 -8.26
CA GLU A 113 -10.17 15.22 -9.53
C GLU A 113 -9.30 14.64 -10.66
N THR A 114 -8.22 13.93 -10.33
CA THR A 114 -7.42 13.22 -11.32
C THR A 114 -8.20 12.12 -12.04
N ARG A 115 -9.35 11.66 -11.52
CA ARG A 115 -10.27 10.77 -12.25
C ARG A 115 -10.91 11.41 -13.48
N LEU A 116 -10.95 12.74 -13.55
CA LEU A 116 -11.47 13.48 -14.71
C LEU A 116 -10.50 13.48 -15.90
N GLN A 117 -9.29 12.96 -15.69
CA GLN A 117 -8.24 12.91 -16.70
C GLN A 117 -8.08 11.47 -17.20
N THR A 118 -7.67 11.32 -18.47
CA THR A 118 -7.49 10.02 -19.13
C THR A 118 -6.27 9.25 -18.62
N GLN A 119 -5.34 9.93 -17.94
CA GLN A 119 -4.10 9.36 -17.43
C GLN A 119 -4.33 8.25 -16.39
N ALA A 120 -3.64 7.12 -16.60
CA ALA A 120 -3.73 5.94 -15.75
C ALA A 120 -3.08 6.18 -14.38
N LEU A 121 -3.50 5.44 -13.35
CA LEU A 121 -2.94 5.59 -11.99
C LEU A 121 -1.43 5.34 -11.94
N MET A 122 -0.92 4.39 -12.74
CA MET A 122 0.51 4.09 -12.79
C MET A 122 1.32 5.24 -13.39
N GLU A 123 0.76 5.96 -14.36
CA GLU A 123 1.39 7.14 -14.93
C GLU A 123 1.43 8.27 -13.91
N TRP A 124 0.39 8.44 -13.08
CA TRP A 124 0.38 9.44 -12.01
C TRP A 124 1.49 9.25 -10.97
N ARG A 125 1.97 8.02 -10.74
CA ARG A 125 3.08 7.76 -9.81
C ARG A 125 4.38 8.43 -10.25
N ASN A 126 4.54 8.68 -11.54
CA ASN A 126 5.72 9.32 -12.11
C ASN A 126 5.63 10.86 -12.13
N VAL A 127 4.56 11.44 -11.56
CA VAL A 127 4.29 12.89 -11.55
C VAL A 127 4.18 13.39 -10.10
N PRO A 128 5.28 13.39 -9.32
CA PRO A 128 5.26 13.61 -7.87
C PRO A 128 4.65 14.95 -7.45
N GLU A 129 4.74 15.98 -8.28
CA GLU A 129 4.17 17.32 -8.03
C GLU A 129 2.64 17.35 -7.99
N LYS A 130 1.98 16.30 -8.46
CA LYS A 130 0.51 16.15 -8.39
C LYS A 130 0.04 15.45 -7.13
N TRP A 131 0.97 14.95 -6.32
CA TRP A 131 0.68 14.30 -5.05
C TRP A 131 0.86 15.29 -3.90
N THR A 132 -0.15 15.38 -3.04
CA THR A 132 0.00 16.04 -1.76
C THR A 132 0.83 15.16 -0.85
N ARG A 133 2.02 15.61 -0.46
CA ARG A 133 2.91 14.89 0.46
C ARG A 133 2.76 15.42 1.89
N ILE A 134 2.70 14.51 2.84
CA ILE A 134 2.70 14.77 4.28
C ILE A 134 3.80 13.89 4.89
N ASP A 135 4.77 14.48 5.56
CA ASP A 135 5.79 13.71 6.26
C ASP A 135 5.23 13.08 7.53
N LEU A 136 5.65 11.85 7.83
CA LEU A 136 5.09 11.07 8.94
C LEU A 136 6.03 11.06 10.13
N ALA A 137 5.55 11.56 11.27
CA ALA A 137 6.23 11.48 12.55
C ALA A 137 6.07 10.08 13.17
N VAL A 138 6.86 9.10 12.71
CA VAL A 138 6.75 7.69 13.15
C VAL A 138 7.04 7.47 14.65
N ASN A 139 7.69 8.43 15.30
CA ASN A 139 7.97 8.37 16.74
C ASN A 139 6.88 9.06 17.59
N ASP A 140 5.88 9.67 16.96
CA ASP A 140 4.73 10.30 17.62
C ASP A 140 3.44 9.62 17.13
N PRO A 141 2.90 8.65 17.89
CA PRO A 141 1.68 7.94 17.53
C PRO A 141 0.48 8.87 17.28
N ALA A 142 0.41 10.01 17.97
CA ALA A 142 -0.72 10.93 17.84
C ALA A 142 -0.65 11.72 16.54
N GLN A 143 0.52 12.26 16.20
CA GLN A 143 0.74 12.92 14.92
C GLN A 143 0.63 11.95 13.75
N LEU A 144 1.15 10.72 13.90
CA LEU A 144 1.02 9.68 12.88
C LEU A 144 -0.45 9.35 12.60
N ALA A 145 -1.25 9.12 13.64
CA ALA A 145 -2.69 8.88 13.49
C ALA A 145 -3.38 10.06 12.81
N GLN A 146 -3.11 11.30 13.25
CA GLN A 146 -3.70 12.50 12.66
C GLN A 146 -3.34 12.66 11.18
N ALA A 147 -2.11 12.35 10.78
CA ALA A 147 -1.70 12.37 9.39
C ALA A 147 -2.45 11.32 8.56
N LEU A 148 -2.59 10.10 9.08
CA LEU A 148 -3.31 9.02 8.37
C LEU A 148 -4.83 9.20 8.36
N GLU A 149 -5.41 10.02 9.24
CA GLU A 149 -6.84 10.39 9.13
C GLU A 149 -7.16 11.06 7.79
N LYS A 150 -6.17 11.65 7.11
CA LYS A 150 -6.33 12.25 5.78
C LYS A 150 -6.88 11.27 4.74
N VAL A 151 -6.54 9.99 4.81
CA VAL A 151 -7.00 9.00 3.81
C VAL A 151 -8.51 8.73 3.88
N ALA A 152 -9.16 9.16 4.97
CA ALA A 152 -10.61 9.09 5.17
C ALA A 152 -11.32 10.42 4.89
N GLU A 153 -10.62 11.45 4.41
CA GLU A 153 -11.27 12.71 4.05
C GLU A 153 -12.21 12.52 2.84
N VAL A 154 -13.35 13.19 2.93
CA VAL A 154 -14.40 13.18 1.92
C VAL A 154 -14.65 14.59 1.39
N LYS A 155 -15.39 14.67 0.28
CA LYS A 155 -15.93 15.88 -0.32
C LYS A 155 -17.41 15.68 -0.59
N HIS A 156 -18.18 16.75 -0.36
CA HIS A 156 -19.58 16.79 -0.76
C HIS A 156 -19.66 17.45 -2.13
N VAL A 157 -20.24 16.75 -3.10
CA VAL A 157 -20.30 17.17 -4.50
C VAL A 157 -21.72 17.07 -5.03
N THR A 158 -22.02 17.83 -6.08
CA THR A 158 -23.30 17.68 -6.78
C THR A 158 -23.39 16.31 -7.48
N ARG A 159 -24.60 15.88 -7.83
CA ARG A 159 -24.83 14.65 -8.60
C ARG A 159 -24.06 14.63 -9.92
N ASP A 160 -24.00 15.75 -10.63
CA ASP A 160 -23.30 15.83 -11.91
C ASP A 160 -21.78 15.66 -11.73
N GLN A 161 -21.22 16.23 -10.67
CA GLN A 161 -19.82 16.02 -10.32
C GLN A 161 -19.55 14.58 -9.89
N ALA A 162 -20.42 13.97 -9.07
CA ALA A 162 -20.30 12.56 -8.70
C ALA A 162 -20.34 11.65 -9.94
N ARG A 163 -21.21 11.96 -10.91
CA ARG A 163 -21.28 11.25 -12.20
C ARG A 163 -19.98 11.40 -12.97
N ALA A 164 -19.45 12.61 -13.12
CA ALA A 164 -18.19 12.87 -13.82
C ALA A 164 -16.99 12.15 -13.16
N LEU A 165 -17.00 12.02 -11.83
CA LEU A 165 -15.98 11.30 -11.07
C LEU A 165 -16.18 9.77 -11.08
N GLY A 166 -17.27 9.26 -11.68
CA GLY A 166 -17.58 7.84 -11.74
C GLY A 166 -18.04 7.25 -10.41
N PHE A 167 -18.76 8.03 -9.61
CA PHE A 167 -19.43 7.59 -8.37
C PHE A 167 -20.97 7.60 -8.48
N TRP A 168 -21.53 8.03 -9.60
CA TRP A 168 -22.98 8.03 -9.84
C TRP A 168 -23.31 7.43 -11.21
N HIS A 169 -24.27 6.51 -11.24
CA HIS A 169 -24.70 5.76 -12.41
C HIS A 169 -26.23 5.77 -12.51
N ASP A 170 -26.77 6.41 -13.55
CA ASP A 170 -28.23 6.51 -13.73
C ASP A 170 -28.87 5.16 -14.10
N GLY A 171 -28.09 4.23 -14.68
CA GLY A 171 -28.54 2.89 -15.05
C GLY A 171 -28.55 1.86 -13.91
N SER A 172 -27.95 2.20 -12.75
CA SER A 172 -27.89 1.33 -11.56
C SER A 172 -28.18 2.15 -10.30
N PRO A 173 -29.42 2.62 -10.08
CA PRO A 173 -29.75 3.53 -8.97
C PRO A 173 -29.45 2.95 -7.58
N ASP A 174 -29.61 1.63 -7.42
CA ASP A 174 -29.41 0.93 -6.15
C ASP A 174 -27.94 0.88 -5.71
N ASP A 175 -26.99 1.04 -6.64
CA ASP A 175 -25.54 1.06 -6.37
C ASP A 175 -25.02 2.48 -6.06
N ASN A 176 -25.86 3.51 -6.22
CA ASN A 176 -25.44 4.89 -6.03
C ASN A 176 -25.26 5.23 -4.54
N PRO A 177 -24.30 6.11 -4.20
CA PRO A 177 -24.16 6.63 -2.85
C PRO A 177 -25.45 7.33 -2.40
N LEU A 178 -25.72 7.24 -1.10
CA LEU A 178 -26.84 7.97 -0.48
C LEU A 178 -26.64 9.48 -0.67
N VAL A 179 -27.73 10.15 -1.03
CA VAL A 179 -27.77 11.61 -1.14
C VAL A 179 -27.99 12.19 0.26
N GLY A 180 -27.14 13.13 0.66
CA GLY A 180 -27.24 13.85 1.92
C GLY A 180 -28.52 14.68 2.00
N THR A 181 -28.85 15.15 3.20
CA THR A 181 -30.03 16.01 3.45
C THR A 181 -29.93 17.38 2.75
N ASP A 182 -28.72 17.78 2.37
CA ASP A 182 -28.39 18.98 1.60
C ASP A 182 -28.47 18.77 0.07
N GLY A 183 -28.80 17.55 -0.38
CA GLY A 183 -28.84 17.19 -1.80
C GLY A 183 -27.47 16.89 -2.41
N LEU A 184 -26.39 16.86 -1.62
CA LEU A 184 -25.04 16.56 -2.07
C LEU A 184 -24.69 15.07 -1.85
N ILE A 185 -23.66 14.61 -2.55
CA ILE A 185 -23.15 13.24 -2.47
C ILE A 185 -21.75 13.28 -1.86
N GLU A 186 -21.53 12.42 -0.88
CA GLU A 186 -20.21 12.22 -0.26
C GLU A 186 -19.33 11.32 -1.15
N VAL A 187 -18.16 11.83 -1.55
CA VAL A 187 -17.15 11.11 -2.33
C VAL A 187 -15.79 11.20 -1.66
N PRO A 188 -14.86 10.24 -1.85
CA PRO A 188 -13.51 10.35 -1.30
C PRO A 188 -12.80 11.60 -1.83
N ARG A 189 -12.08 12.30 -0.97
CA ARG A 189 -11.24 13.45 -1.38
C ARG A 189 -10.05 13.03 -2.22
N TRP A 190 -9.62 11.78 -2.08
CA TRP A 190 -8.41 11.24 -2.68
C TRP A 190 -8.74 10.07 -3.59
N ARG A 191 -8.13 10.04 -4.78
CA ARG A 191 -8.17 8.91 -5.71
C ARG A 191 -7.34 7.73 -5.21
N HIS A 192 -6.19 8.02 -4.60
CA HIS A 192 -5.26 7.02 -4.11
C HIS A 192 -4.35 7.57 -3.00
N ALA A 193 -3.95 6.71 -2.07
CA ALA A 193 -3.04 7.04 -0.98
C ALA A 193 -1.86 6.06 -0.94
N LEU A 194 -0.64 6.58 -0.86
CA LEU A 194 0.58 5.80 -0.68
C LEU A 194 1.20 6.13 0.66
N ILE A 195 1.28 5.16 1.56
CA ILE A 195 1.94 5.30 2.86
C ILE A 195 3.30 4.60 2.77
N ASN A 196 4.38 5.38 2.91
CA ASN A 196 5.73 4.86 3.06
C ASN A 196 6.10 4.86 4.55
N ILE A 197 6.33 3.69 5.14
CA ILE A 197 6.74 3.57 6.54
C ILE A 197 7.64 2.36 6.76
N ALA A 198 8.62 2.49 7.66
CA ALA A 198 9.44 1.38 8.09
C ALA A 198 8.64 0.42 8.99
N HIS A 199 8.42 -0.81 8.52
CA HIS A 199 7.87 -1.90 9.33
C HIS A 199 8.62 -3.21 9.04
N PRO A 200 8.89 -4.08 10.03
CA PRO A 200 9.62 -5.32 9.80
C PRO A 200 9.07 -6.19 8.66
N LEU A 201 7.74 -6.30 8.54
CA LEU A 201 7.12 -7.06 7.45
C LEU A 201 7.31 -6.39 6.08
N LEU A 202 7.18 -5.06 6.01
CA LEU A 202 7.34 -4.31 4.76
C LEU A 202 8.79 -4.37 4.27
N LYS A 203 9.76 -4.28 5.19
CA LYS A 203 11.20 -4.46 4.90
C LYS A 203 11.52 -5.87 4.38
N GLN A 204 10.72 -6.86 4.73
CA GLN A 204 10.86 -8.24 4.25
C GLN A 204 10.12 -8.49 2.92
N GLY A 205 9.56 -7.45 2.30
CA GLY A 205 8.92 -7.52 0.99
C GLY A 205 7.41 -7.75 1.03
N LEU A 206 6.75 -7.57 2.18
CA LEU A 206 5.29 -7.45 2.22
C LEU A 206 4.87 -6.10 1.62
N VAL A 207 3.91 -6.09 0.71
CA VAL A 207 3.36 -4.87 0.07
C VAL A 207 1.84 -4.93 0.02
#